data_AF-A0A3C2CXN7-F1
#
_entry.id   AF-A0A3C2CXN7-F1
#
_cell.length_a   1.000
_cell.length_b   1.000
_cell.length_c   1.000
_cell.angle_alpha   90.00
_cell.angle_beta   90.00
_cell.angle_gamma   90.00
#
_symmetry.space_group_name_H-M   'P 1'
#
loop_
_entity.id
_entity.type
_entity.pdbx_description
1 polymer ?
#
loop_
_entity_poly.entity_id
_entity_poly.type
_entity_poly.pdbx_seq_one_letter_code
_entity_poly.pdbx_strand_id
1 'polypeptide(L)'
;MAMSRAIVYVGQMGADTFVQALDGVLYTEDQIGFMADRILYTEGQIGEMADRIVYVTEFTQFNTVKAMYMVMTISFMGINSMMNNMFKYAVTVNPVSYIPWLRQNFYRNPYFQYPGQYYTKE
;
A
#
# COMPACT_ATOMS: atom_id res chain seq x y z
N MET A 1 -51.06 -30.71 -14.56
CA MET A 1 -49.79 -31.09 -15.23
C MET A 1 -49.69 -32.60 -15.20
N ALA A 2 -49.61 -33.27 -16.35
CA ALA A 2 -49.49 -34.73 -16.40
C ALA A 2 -48.02 -35.12 -16.23
N MET A 3 -47.71 -35.94 -15.24
CA MET A 3 -46.38 -36.53 -15.05
C MET A 3 -46.34 -37.87 -15.81
N SER A 4 -45.38 -38.03 -16.72
CA SER A 4 -45.08 -39.31 -17.35
C SER A 4 -44.00 -40.03 -16.55
N ARG A 5 -44.21 -41.31 -16.25
CA ARG A 5 -43.23 -42.15 -15.53
C ARG A 5 -42.76 -43.25 -16.47
N ALA A 6 -41.50 -43.20 -16.87
CA ALA A 6 -40.85 -44.26 -17.65
C ALA A 6 -40.06 -45.16 -16.69
N ILE A 7 -40.25 -46.48 -16.82
CA ILE A 7 -39.42 -47.49 -16.15
C ILE A 7 -38.54 -48.10 -17.24
N VAL A 8 -37.23 -47.95 -17.09
CA VAL A 8 -36.24 -48.45 -18.05
C VAL A 8 -35.53 -49.65 -17.42
N TYR A 9 -35.54 -50.78 -18.12
CA TYR A 9 -34.80 -51.98 -17.73
C TYR A 9 -33.48 -52.00 -18.49
N VAL A 10 -32.38 -52.02 -17.75
CA VAL A 10 -31.03 -52.16 -18.29
C VAL A 10 -30.50 -53.55 -17.95
N GLY A 11 -29.81 -54.18 -18.89
CA GLY A 11 -29.06 -55.40 -18.61
C GLY A 11 -27.90 -55.12 -17.65
N GLN A 12 -27.38 -56.17 -17.02
CA GLN A 12 -26.34 -56.09 -15.98
C GLN A 12 -25.15 -55.20 -16.38
N MET A 13 -24.66 -55.34 -17.62
CA MET A 13 -23.57 -54.51 -18.15
C MET A 13 -23.89 -53.01 -18.17
N GLY A 14 -25.13 -52.63 -18.49
CA GLY A 14 -25.57 -51.24 -18.46
C GLY A 14 -25.67 -50.68 -17.04
N ALA A 15 -26.12 -51.50 -16.10
CA ALA A 15 -26.16 -51.13 -14.68
C ALA A 15 -24.74 -50.91 -14.13
N ASP A 16 -23.79 -51.80 -14.44
CA ASP A 16 -22.40 -51.68 -13.99
C ASP A 16 -21.73 -50.41 -14.53
N THR A 17 -21.95 -50.09 -15.82
CA THR A 17 -21.43 -48.84 -16.41
C THR A 17 -22.05 -47.58 -15.79
N PHE A 18 -23.33 -47.64 -15.41
CA PHE A 18 -23.99 -46.53 -14.74
C PHE A 18 -23.43 -46.32 -13.33
N VAL A 19 -23.22 -47.39 -12.58
CA VAL A 19 -22.59 -47.33 -11.25
C VAL A 19 -21.18 -46.76 -11.34
N GLN A 20 -20.36 -47.24 -12.28
CA GLN A 20 -19.01 -46.72 -12.48
C GLN A 20 -19.00 -45.22 -12.84
N ALA A 21 -19.94 -44.79 -13.69
CA ALA A 21 -20.08 -43.37 -14.02
C ALA A 21 -20.49 -42.53 -12.80
N LEU A 22 -21.42 -43.05 -11.98
CA LEU A 22 -21.84 -42.40 -10.74
C LEU A 22 -20.67 -42.28 -9.76
N ASP A 23 -19.90 -43.35 -9.57
CA ASP A 23 -18.71 -43.35 -8.71
C ASP A 23 -17.66 -42.35 -9.20
N GLY A 24 -17.47 -42.22 -10.52
CA GLY A 24 -16.59 -41.21 -11.10
C GLY A 24 -17.05 -39.77 -10.86
N VAL A 25 -18.37 -39.54 -10.91
CA VAL A 25 -18.96 -38.23 -10.56
C VAL A 25 -18.77 -37.93 -9.08
N LEU A 26 -19.06 -38.87 -8.19
CA LEU A 26 -18.87 -38.72 -6.74
C LEU A 26 -17.40 -38.45 -6.39
N TYR A 27 -16.47 -39.16 -7.01
CA TYR A 27 -15.04 -38.89 -6.83
C TYR A 27 -14.66 -37.46 -7.23
N THR A 28 -15.22 -36.97 -8.33
CA THR A 28 -14.97 -35.59 -8.80
C THR A 28 -15.61 -34.57 -7.86
N GLU A 29 -16.81 -34.84 -7.35
CA GLU A 29 -17.48 -34.00 -6.35
C GLU A 29 -16.62 -33.86 -5.08
N ASP A 30 -16.09 -34.96 -4.56
CA ASP A 30 -15.21 -34.95 -3.39
C ASP A 30 -13.95 -34.10 -3.64
N GLN A 31 -13.32 -34.24 -4.81
CA GLN A 31 -12.17 -33.42 -5.18
C GLN A 31 -12.49 -31.92 -5.23
N ILE A 32 -13.66 -31.57 -5.77
CA ILE A 32 -14.13 -30.18 -5.80
C ILE A 32 -14.36 -29.67 -4.36
N GLY A 33 -14.92 -30.50 -3.48
CA GLY A 33 -15.07 -30.19 -2.06
C GLY A 33 -13.74 -29.83 -1.40
N PHE A 34 -12.71 -30.67 -1.57
CA PHE A 34 -11.37 -30.37 -1.04
C PHE A 34 -10.76 -29.09 -1.62
N MET A 35 -11.00 -28.81 -2.90
CA MET A 35 -10.52 -27.57 -3.53
C MET A 35 -11.24 -26.34 -2.95
N ALA A 36 -12.56 -26.44 -2.72
CA ALA A 36 -13.35 -25.37 -2.11
C ALA A 36 -12.85 -25.04 -0.70
N ASP A 37 -12.55 -26.05 0.12
CA ASP A 37 -11.99 -25.84 1.46
C ASP A 37 -10.65 -25.10 1.43
N ARG A 38 -9.77 -25.44 0.48
CA ARG A 38 -8.48 -24.75 0.31
C ARG A 38 -8.63 -23.31 -0.17
N ILE A 39 -9.62 -23.04 -1.01
CA ILE A 39 -9.96 -21.68 -1.45
C ILE A 39 -10.42 -20.86 -0.24
N LEU A 40 -11.36 -21.39 0.55
CA LEU A 40 -11.87 -20.73 1.76
C LEU A 40 -10.74 -20.39 2.76
N TYR A 41 -9.80 -21.32 2.95
CA TYR A 41 -8.64 -21.08 3.80
C TYR A 41 -7.76 -19.92 3.28
N THR A 42 -7.53 -19.89 1.96
CA THR A 42 -6.71 -18.85 1.32
C THR A 42 -7.40 -17.49 1.37
N GLU A 43 -8.72 -17.43 1.20
CA GLU A 43 -9.51 -16.21 1.37
C GLU A 43 -9.36 -15.65 2.80
N GLY A 44 -9.39 -16.50 3.82
CA GLY A 44 -9.12 -16.08 5.20
C GLY A 44 -7.74 -15.44 5.38
N GLN A 45 -6.70 -16.04 4.80
CA GLN A 45 -5.35 -15.47 4.84
C GLN A 45 -5.25 -14.13 4.11
N ILE A 46 -5.96 -13.97 2.99
CA ILE A 46 -6.01 -12.71 2.25
C ILE A 46 -6.71 -11.62 3.08
N GLY A 47 -7.79 -11.94 3.79
CA GLY A 47 -8.47 -11.01 4.70
C GLY A 47 -7.53 -10.47 5.79
N GLU A 48 -6.81 -11.36 6.47
CA GLU A 48 -5.80 -10.99 7.47
C GLU A 48 -4.67 -10.12 6.90
N MET A 49 -4.24 -10.39 5.67
CA MET A 49 -3.25 -9.56 4.98
C MET A 49 -3.81 -8.19 4.61
N ALA A 50 -5.07 -8.12 4.17
CA ALA A 50 -5.74 -6.88 3.83
C ALA A 50 -5.84 -5.94 5.05
N ASP A 51 -6.22 -6.46 6.21
CA ASP A 51 -6.31 -5.68 7.45
C ASP A 51 -4.94 -5.09 7.85
N ARG A 52 -3.86 -5.87 7.72
CA ARG A 52 -2.49 -5.39 7.98
C ARG A 52 -2.06 -4.31 6.99
N ILE A 53 -2.43 -4.43 5.71
CA ILE A 53 -2.13 -3.41 4.70
C ILE A 53 -2.84 -2.11 5.08
N VAL A 54 -4.13 -2.16 5.42
CA VAL A 54 -4.90 -0.99 5.85
C VAL A 54 -4.21 -0.32 7.04
N TYR A 55 -3.87 -1.07 8.10
CA TYR A 55 -3.16 -0.54 9.26
C TYR A 55 -1.83 0.15 8.90
N VAL A 56 -1.01 -0.49 8.06
CA VAL A 56 0.27 0.08 7.63
C VAL A 56 0.07 1.33 6.78
N THR A 57 -0.93 1.34 5.89
CA THR A 57 -1.21 2.51 5.05
C THR A 57 -1.75 3.68 5.86
N GLU A 58 -2.63 3.45 6.83
CA GLU A 58 -3.13 4.50 7.72
C GLU A 58 -2.00 5.05 8.60
N PHE A 59 -1.21 4.18 9.22
CA PHE A 59 -0.04 4.58 9.99
C PHE A 59 0.96 5.36 9.11
N THR A 60 1.21 4.91 7.90
CA THR A 60 2.10 5.61 6.95
C THR A 60 1.52 6.95 6.55
N GLN A 61 0.21 7.06 6.29
CA GLN A 61 -0.46 8.31 5.92
C GLN A 61 -0.37 9.36 7.04
N PHE A 62 -0.58 8.96 8.29
CA PHE A 62 -0.35 9.84 9.45
C PHE A 62 1.12 10.28 9.58
N ASN A 63 2.06 9.43 9.16
CA ASN A 63 3.49 9.71 9.23
C ASN A 63 4.09 10.33 7.95
N THR A 64 3.38 10.35 6.81
CA THR A 64 3.80 11.01 5.58
C THR A 64 3.65 12.53 5.72
N VAL A 65 4.67 13.10 6.35
CA VAL A 65 5.31 14.38 5.99
C VAL A 65 4.42 15.61 6.04
N LYS A 66 4.13 16.08 7.25
CA LYS A 66 4.06 17.53 7.49
C LYS A 66 5.46 18.01 7.85
N ALA A 67 6.20 18.52 6.87
CA ALA A 67 7.43 19.27 7.16
C ALA A 67 7.01 20.54 7.91
N MET A 68 7.13 20.50 9.24
CA MET A 68 6.84 21.66 10.07
C MET A 68 8.09 22.53 10.09
N TYR A 69 7.96 23.76 9.61
CA TYR A 69 9.02 24.75 9.66
C TYR A 69 8.70 25.76 10.76
N MET A 70 9.63 25.96 11.69
CA MET A 70 9.55 27.06 12.65
C MET A 70 10.17 28.29 12.01
N VAL A 71 9.43 29.39 12.01
CA VAL A 71 9.98 30.69 11.61
C VAL A 71 10.91 31.16 12.71
N MET A 72 12.17 31.35 12.37
CA MET A 72 13.21 31.82 13.30
C MET A 72 13.26 33.34 13.31
N THR A 73 13.23 33.96 12.13
CA THR A 73 13.33 35.41 11.97
C THR A 73 12.56 35.87 10.74
N ILE A 74 12.01 37.08 10.81
CA ILE A 74 11.39 37.79 9.69
C ILE A 74 12.02 39.19 9.65
N SER A 75 12.59 39.56 8.52
CA SER A 75 13.25 40.86 8.31
C SER A 75 12.65 41.57 7.10
N PHE A 76 12.23 42.81 7.28
CA PHE A 76 11.72 43.63 6.18
C PHE A 76 12.86 44.06 5.25
N MET A 77 12.65 43.91 3.93
CA MET A 77 13.65 44.20 2.90
C MET A 77 13.24 45.34 1.96
N GLY A 78 12.14 46.02 2.23
CA GLY A 78 11.64 47.11 1.39
C GLY A 78 10.45 46.71 0.52
N ILE A 79 10.12 47.58 -0.43
CA ILE A 79 8.96 47.46 -1.31
C ILE A 79 9.46 47.07 -2.71
N ASN A 80 8.90 46.02 -3.30
CA ASN A 80 9.27 45.58 -4.63
C ASN A 80 8.39 46.27 -5.69
N SER A 81 8.96 47.25 -6.39
CA SER A 81 8.29 47.99 -7.46
C SER A 81 7.97 47.14 -8.70
N MET A 82 8.62 45.98 -8.87
CA MET A 82 8.33 45.03 -9.95
C MET A 82 7.17 44.08 -9.60
N MET A 83 6.75 44.01 -8.34
CA MET A 83 5.63 43.19 -7.86
C MET A 83 4.54 44.06 -7.25
N ASN A 84 4.05 45.03 -8.01
CA ASN A 84 2.94 45.91 -7.60
C ASN A 84 3.12 46.53 -6.19
N ASN A 85 4.32 47.02 -5.89
CA ASN A 85 4.67 47.62 -4.61
C ASN A 85 4.37 46.73 -3.38
N MET A 86 4.52 45.41 -3.50
CA MET A 86 4.39 44.51 -2.36
C MET A 86 5.59 44.62 -1.40
N PHE A 87 5.31 44.48 -0.10
CA PHE A 87 6.33 44.42 0.96
C PHE A 87 7.12 43.11 0.86
N LYS A 88 8.44 43.23 0.82
CA LYS A 88 9.37 42.10 0.73
C LYS A 88 9.91 41.79 2.13
N TYR A 89 9.87 40.52 2.51
CA TYR A 89 10.45 40.03 3.76
C TYR A 89 11.43 38.88 3.47
N ALA A 90 12.55 38.86 4.19
CA ALA A 90 13.39 37.69 4.33
C ALA A 90 12.88 36.89 5.54
N VAL A 91 12.61 35.61 5.33
CA VAL A 91 12.18 34.70 6.40
C VAL A 91 13.23 33.59 6.52
N THR A 92 13.76 33.41 7.74
CA THR A 92 14.62 32.26 8.04
C THR A 92 13.77 31.21 8.73
N VAL A 93 13.77 29.99 8.21
CA VAL A 93 13.00 28.87 8.76
C VAL A 93 13.93 27.73 9.16
N ASN A 94 13.58 27.01 10.21
CA ASN A 94 14.27 25.78 10.63
C ASN A 94 13.28 24.61 10.65
N PRO A 95 13.59 23.45 10.04
CA PRO A 95 12.72 22.27 10.14
C PRO A 95 12.62 21.78 11.59
N VAL A 96 11.40 21.61 12.09
CA VAL A 96 11.07 21.08 13.42
C VAL A 96 10.93 19.56 13.38
N SER A 97 10.62 18.98 12.22
CA SER A 97 10.60 17.55 11.97
C SER A 97 11.35 17.23 10.68
N TYR A 98 12.43 16.45 10.78
CA TYR A 98 13.22 16.00 9.64
C TYR A 98 12.99 14.50 9.43
N ILE A 99 12.61 14.11 8.22
CA ILE A 99 12.54 12.71 7.81
C ILE A 99 13.94 12.27 7.33
N PRO A 100 14.63 11.34 8.02
CA PRO A 100 16.03 11.01 7.78
C PRO A 100 16.39 10.62 6.34
N TRP A 101 15.47 10.00 5.60
CA TRP A 101 15.75 9.35 4.31
C TRP A 101 15.56 10.22 3.07
N LEU A 102 15.08 11.46 3.17
CA LEU A 102 15.06 12.40 2.03
C LEU A 102 16.43 13.07 1.76
N ARG A 103 17.51 12.59 2.41
CA ARG A 103 18.85 13.19 2.37
C ARG A 103 19.80 12.62 1.30
N GLN A 104 19.29 11.98 0.26
CA GLN A 104 20.11 11.64 -0.91
C GLN A 104 19.66 12.49 -2.11
N ASN A 105 20.44 13.53 -2.41
CA ASN A 105 20.65 14.10 -3.75
C ASN A 105 20.24 15.56 -4.07
N PHE A 106 19.70 16.39 -3.16
CA PHE A 106 19.28 17.76 -3.59
C PHE A 106 19.81 18.98 -2.83
N TYR A 107 20.84 18.87 -1.99
CA TYR A 107 21.52 20.06 -1.46
C TYR A 107 23.04 19.93 -1.51
N ARG A 108 23.60 19.85 -2.72
CA ARG A 108 24.93 20.43 -2.97
C ARG A 108 24.71 21.90 -3.25
N ASN A 109 24.55 22.72 -2.21
CA ASN A 109 24.56 24.16 -2.34
C ASN A 109 26.04 24.60 -2.40
N PRO A 110 26.56 25.07 -3.55
CA PRO A 110 27.98 25.41 -3.71
C PRO A 110 28.40 26.69 -2.98
N TYR A 111 27.51 27.33 -2.22
CA TYR A 111 27.79 28.61 -1.54
C TYR A 111 27.97 28.50 -0.01
N PHE A 112 27.91 27.32 0.59
CA PHE A 112 28.34 27.14 1.99
C PHE A 112 29.83 26.82 2.05
N GLN A 113 30.66 27.85 1.84
CA GLN A 113 32.01 27.86 2.37
C GLN A 113 31.92 27.89 3.90
N TYR A 114 32.39 26.84 4.55
CA TYR A 114 32.64 26.82 5.98
C TYR A 114 33.58 27.99 6.33
N PRO A 115 33.32 28.79 7.38
CA PRO A 115 34.35 29.69 7.88
C PRO A 115 35.48 28.84 8.46
N GLY A 116 36.72 29.16 8.04
CA GLY A 116 37.92 28.41 8.35
C GLY A 116 38.11 28.21 9.86
N GLN A 117 38.62 27.03 10.22
CA GLN A 117 39.16 26.79 11.54
C GLN A 117 40.35 27.72 11.75
N TYR A 118 40.20 28.69 12.66
CA TYR A 118 41.34 29.43 13.19
C TYR A 118 42.18 28.45 14.02
N TYR A 119 43.25 27.93 13.42
CA TYR A 119 44.36 27.38 14.19
C TYR A 119 45.10 28.57 14.83
N THR A 120 44.90 28.76 16.13
CA THR A 120 45.83 29.53 16.96
C THR A 120 47.13 28.74 17.05
N LYS A 121 48.22 29.36 16.57
CA LYS A 121 49.59 28.91 16.80
C LYS A 121 49.95 29.17 18.26
N GLU A 122 50.37 28.11 18.95
CA GLU A 122 51.52 28.15 19.86
C GLU A 122 52.58 27.19 19.30
#